data_AF-A0A5K0YVW3-F1
#
_entry.id   AF-A0A5K0YVW3-F1
#
_cell.length_a   1.000
_cell.length_b   1.000
_cell.length_c   1.000
_cell.angle_alpha   90.00
_cell.angle_beta   90.00
_cell.angle_gamma   90.00
#
_symmetry.space_group_name_H-M   'P 1'
#
loop_
_entity.id
_entity.type
_entity.pdbx_description
1 polymer ?
#
loop_
_entity_poly.entity_id
_entity_poly.type
_entity_poly.pdbx_seq_one_letter_code
_entity_poly.pdbx_strand_id
1 'polypeptide(L)'
;YKELAQRVDEAVGFMEAAGLTVGHPIMASTDFWTSHECLLLPYEQALTRQDSTSGLFYGCSAHFLWIGERTRQLDGAHVEFLRGVANPLGIK
;
A
#
# COMPACT_ATOMS: atom_id res chain seq x y z
N TYR A 1 15.87 -18.84 -11.45
CA TYR A 1 15.24 -17.77 -12.27
C TYR A 1 14.69 -18.28 -13.60
N LYS A 2 15.50 -18.91 -14.48
CA LYS A 2 15.00 -19.39 -15.79
C LYS A 2 13.83 -20.39 -15.71
N GLU A 3 13.92 -21.38 -14.84
CA GLU A 3 12.84 -22.37 -14.65
C GLU A 3 11.54 -21.75 -14.10
N LEU A 4 11.67 -20.79 -13.16
CA LEU A 4 10.52 -20.04 -12.65
C LEU A 4 9.87 -19.20 -13.76
N ALA A 5 10.68 -18.51 -14.57
CA ALA A 5 10.18 -17.73 -15.71
C ALA A 5 9.46 -18.63 -16.73
N GLN A 6 10.02 -19.79 -17.07
CA GLN A 6 9.40 -20.74 -18.00
C GLN A 6 8.04 -21.24 -17.49
N ARG A 7 7.91 -21.53 -16.18
CA ARG A 7 6.63 -21.92 -15.59
C ARG A 7 5.60 -20.78 -15.58
N VAL A 8 6.05 -19.52 -15.46
CA VAL A 8 5.17 -18.35 -15.59
C VAL A 8 4.70 -18.20 -17.03
N ASP A 9 5.59 -18.36 -18.01
CA ASP A 9 5.24 -18.31 -19.44
C ASP A 9 4.22 -19.40 -19.81
N GLU A 10 4.40 -20.63 -19.32
CA GLU A 10 3.45 -21.73 -19.51
C GLU A 10 2.07 -21.42 -18.92
N ALA A 11 2.02 -20.82 -17.73
CA ALA A 11 0.76 -20.43 -17.09
C ALA A 11 0.06 -19.28 -17.84
N VAL A 12 0.81 -18.30 -18.34
CA VAL A 12 0.27 -17.20 -19.17
C VAL A 12 -0.28 -17.74 -20.49
N GLY A 13 0.45 -18.65 -21.15
CA GLY A 13 -0.03 -19.31 -22.36
C GLY A 13 -1.29 -20.15 -22.14
N PHE A 14 -1.43 -20.79 -20.98
CA PHE A 14 -2.67 -21.49 -20.61
C PHE A 14 -3.85 -20.51 -20.45
N MET A 15 -3.65 -19.37 -19.80
CA MET A 15 -4.69 -18.34 -19.66
C MET A 15 -5.15 -17.82 -21.03
N GLU A 16 -4.22 -17.58 -21.95
CA GLU A 16 -4.53 -17.17 -23.32
C GLU A 16 -5.35 -18.25 -24.06
N ALA A 17 -4.93 -19.52 -23.98
CA ALA A 17 -5.66 -20.65 -24.58
C ALA A 17 -7.06 -20.84 -23.99
N ALA A 18 -7.27 -20.46 -22.72
CA ALA A 18 -8.57 -20.47 -22.06
C ALA A 18 -9.45 -19.23 -22.38
N GLY A 19 -8.97 -18.29 -23.19
CA GLY A 19 -9.72 -17.12 -23.66
C GLY A 19 -9.44 -15.81 -22.91
N LEU A 20 -8.54 -15.81 -21.91
CA LEU A 20 -8.02 -14.60 -21.28
C LEU A 20 -6.85 -14.07 -22.11
N THR A 21 -7.18 -13.38 -23.19
CA THR A 21 -6.18 -12.81 -24.09
C THR A 21 -5.42 -11.67 -23.45
N VAL A 22 -4.25 -11.33 -23.99
CA VAL A 22 -3.39 -10.22 -23.52
C VAL A 22 -4.11 -8.86 -23.52
N GLY A 23 -5.17 -8.71 -24.33
CA GLY A 23 -6.01 -7.52 -24.35
C GLY A 23 -6.99 -7.41 -23.19
N HIS A 24 -7.12 -8.43 -22.34
CA HIS A 24 -7.99 -8.39 -21.17
C HIS A 24 -7.41 -7.39 -20.14
N PRO A 25 -8.20 -6.43 -19.59
CA PRO A 25 -7.68 -5.38 -18.71
C PRO A 25 -6.84 -5.89 -17.53
N ILE A 26 -7.26 -7.02 -16.95
CA ILE A 26 -6.55 -7.69 -15.83
C ILE A 26 -5.11 -8.11 -16.21
N MET A 27 -4.83 -8.38 -17.49
CA MET A 27 -3.50 -8.74 -17.99
C MET A 27 -2.64 -7.51 -18.32
N ALA A 28 -3.26 -6.33 -18.47
CA ALA A 28 -2.60 -5.11 -18.91
C ALA A 28 -2.37 -4.09 -17.78
N SER A 29 -3.00 -4.28 -16.63
CA SER A 29 -2.89 -3.38 -15.47
C SER A 29 -2.55 -4.15 -14.20
N THR A 30 -1.77 -3.51 -13.32
CA THR A 30 -1.54 -3.97 -11.95
C THR A 30 -1.83 -2.82 -11.00
N ASP A 31 -2.33 -3.15 -9.81
CA ASP A 31 -2.36 -2.20 -8.72
C ASP A 31 -0.94 -1.97 -8.20
N PHE A 32 -0.60 -0.71 -7.94
CA PHE A 32 0.66 -0.32 -7.34
C PHE A 32 0.39 0.63 -6.19
N TRP A 33 0.99 0.31 -5.04
CA TRP A 33 0.77 1.04 -3.80
C TRP A 33 2.08 1.63 -3.28
N THR A 34 1.96 2.75 -2.57
CA THR A 34 3.09 3.48 -1.99
C THR A 34 3.10 3.35 -0.48
N SER A 35 4.30 3.38 0.10
CA SER A 35 4.50 3.34 1.54
C SER A 35 5.76 4.06 1.97
N HIS A 36 5.76 4.67 3.16
CA HIS A 36 6.95 5.25 3.80
C HIS A 36 6.82 5.28 5.32
N GLU A 37 7.93 5.59 5.99
CA GLU A 37 7.94 5.80 7.44
C GLU A 37 7.26 7.11 7.76
N CYS A 38 6.21 7.07 8.60
CA CYS A 38 5.53 8.24 9.11
C CYS A 38 6.47 8.97 10.10
N LEU A 39 7.49 9.67 9.59
CA LEU A 39 8.57 10.22 10.42
C LEU A 39 8.35 11.71 10.70
N LEU A 40 8.11 12.50 9.65
CA LEU A 40 7.96 13.95 9.74
C LEU A 40 6.50 14.35 9.95
N LEU A 41 6.05 14.36 11.20
CA LEU A 41 4.65 14.59 11.55
C LEU A 41 4.01 15.86 10.97
N PRO A 42 4.70 17.02 10.85
CA PRO A 42 4.10 18.19 10.21
C PRO A 42 3.74 17.95 8.73
N TYR A 43 4.54 17.16 8.02
CA TYR A 43 4.27 16.77 6.63
C TYR A 43 3.07 15.82 6.56
N GLU A 44 3.03 14.82 7.44
CA GLU A 44 1.94 13.84 7.49
C GLU A 44 0.60 14.49 7.87
N GLN A 45 0.62 15.38 8.87
CA GLN A 45 -0.55 16.15 9.27
C GLN A 45 -1.07 17.02 8.11
N ALA A 46 -0.17 17.69 7.38
CA ALA A 46 -0.55 18.54 6.25
C ALA A 46 -1.18 17.75 5.09
N LEU A 47 -0.93 16.44 4.99
CA LEU A 47 -1.49 15.54 3.97
C LEU A 47 -2.62 14.65 4.50
N THR A 48 -2.99 14.75 5.77
CA THR A 48 -4.11 14.01 6.34
C THR A 48 -5.44 14.63 5.90
N ARG A 49 -6.36 13.81 5.42
CA ARG A 49 -7.68 14.24 4.94
C ARG A 49 -8.78 13.40 5.57
N GLN A 50 -9.95 14.00 5.76
CA GLN A 50 -11.16 13.26 6.10
C GLN A 50 -11.79 12.73 4.82
N ASP A 51 -12.07 11.43 4.77
CA ASP A 51 -12.78 10.81 3.68
C ASP A 51 -14.25 11.25 3.67
N SER A 52 -14.74 11.61 2.48
CA SER A 52 -16.09 12.20 2.31
C SER A 52 -17.23 11.19 2.46
N THR A 53 -16.94 9.89 2.40
CA THR A 53 -17.95 8.82 2.45
C THR A 53 -18.05 8.17 3.82
N SER A 54 -16.91 7.96 4.49
CA SER A 54 -16.80 7.28 5.79
C SER A 54 -16.62 8.23 6.96
N GLY A 55 -16.16 9.47 6.71
CA GLY A 55 -15.83 10.43 7.76
C GLY A 55 -14.55 10.08 8.55
N LEU A 56 -13.84 9.03 8.18
CA LEU A 56 -12.56 8.64 8.79
C LEU A 56 -11.41 9.49 8.25
N PHE A 57 -10.34 9.61 9.03
CA PHE A 57 -9.14 10.31 8.60
C PHE A 57 -8.14 9.34 7.95
N TYR A 58 -7.52 9.77 6.86
CA TYR A 58 -6.47 9.03 6.16
C TYR A 58 -5.27 9.94 5.95
N GLY A 59 -4.06 9.42 6.18
CA GLY A 59 -2.83 10.03 5.72
C GLY A 59 -2.70 9.83 4.22
N CYS A 60 -3.05 10.84 3.41
CA CYS A 60 -3.01 10.75 1.95
C CYS A 60 -1.60 10.97 1.36
N SER A 61 -0.55 10.88 2.19
CA SER A 61 0.84 10.89 1.77
C SER A 61 1.27 9.56 1.14
N ALA A 62 0.67 8.45 1.58
CA ALA A 62 0.87 7.10 1.01
C ALA A 62 -0.30 6.17 1.36
N HIS A 63 -0.31 4.98 0.75
CA HIS A 63 -1.36 3.98 0.99
C HIS A 63 -1.12 3.25 2.32
N PHE A 64 0.14 2.92 2.63
CA PHE A 64 0.55 2.24 3.85
C PHE A 64 1.59 3.08 4.60
N LEU A 65 1.42 3.24 5.91
CA LEU A 65 2.35 4.01 6.76
C LEU A 65 2.94 3.10 7.85
N TRP A 66 4.20 3.30 8.21
CA TRP A 66 4.79 2.59 9.36
C TRP A 66 5.47 3.50 10.38
N ILE A 67 5.58 2.99 11.61
CA ILE A 67 6.41 3.57 12.68
C ILE A 67 7.75 2.85 12.71
N GLY A 68 8.84 3.62 12.73
CA GLY A 68 10.19 3.08 12.88
C GLY A 68 10.51 2.64 14.30
N GLU A 69 11.55 1.82 14.45
CA GLU A 69 12.01 1.29 15.75
C GLU A 69 12.30 2.38 16.79
N ARG A 70 12.76 3.55 16.33
CA ARG A 70 13.17 4.67 17.21
C ARG A 70 12.02 5.60 17.57
N THR A 71 10.85 5.41 16.97
CA THR A 71 9.67 6.29 17.10
C THR A 71 8.42 5.55 17.58
N ARG A 72 8.53 4.27 17.98
CA ARG A 72 7.41 3.41 18.42
C ARG A 72 7.11 3.46 19.92
N GLN A 73 7.45 4.55 20.61
CA GLN A 73 7.08 4.72 22.01
C GLN A 73 5.56 4.76 22.13
N LEU A 74 4.96 3.95 23.02
CA LEU A 74 3.51 3.82 23.16
C LEU A 74 2.82 5.16 23.43
N ASP A 75 3.47 6.02 24.21
CA ASP A 75 2.99 7.37 24.56
C ASP A 75 3.57 8.45 23.62
N GLY A 76 4.19 8.03 22.51
CA GLY A 76 4.87 8.90 21.55
C GLY A 76 3.92 9.49 20.51
N ALA A 77 4.33 10.63 19.94
CA ALA A 77 3.52 11.38 18.98
C ALA A 77 3.21 10.57 17.70
N HIS A 78 4.10 9.67 17.28
CA HIS A 78 3.91 8.82 16.10
C HIS A 78 2.83 7.75 16.30
N VAL A 79 2.79 7.12 17.47
CA VAL A 79 1.73 6.17 17.83
C VAL A 79 0.40 6.90 17.94
N GLU A 80 0.37 8.07 18.58
CA GLU A 80 -0.85 8.86 18.70
C GLU A 80 -1.36 9.34 17.33
N PHE A 81 -0.46 9.78 16.44
CA PHE A 81 -0.84 10.18 15.09
C PHE A 81 -1.46 9.03 14.31
N LEU A 82 -0.81 7.86 14.29
CA LEU A 82 -1.31 6.72 13.53
C LEU A 82 -2.52 6.03 14.17
N ARG A 83 -2.74 6.20 15.47
CA ARG A 83 -4.00 5.82 16.13
C ARG A 83 -5.21 6.53 15.53
N GLY A 84 -5.01 7.74 15.00
CA GLY A 84 -6.06 8.59 14.45
C GLY A 84 -6.34 8.40 12.95
N VAL A 85 -5.52 7.65 12.21
CA VAL A 85 -5.70 7.43 10.76
C VAL A 85 -6.15 5.99 10.46
N ALA A 86 -6.91 5.82 9.38
CA ALA A 86 -7.50 4.56 8.96
C ALA A 86 -6.69 3.84 7.86
N ASN A 87 -5.48 4.30 7.56
CA ASN A 87 -4.56 3.60 6.67
C ASN A 87 -4.21 2.20 7.24
N PRO A 88 -3.88 1.22 6.39
CA PRO A 88 -3.08 0.07 6.81
C PRO A 88 -1.76 0.52 7.45
N LEU A 89 -1.42 -0.06 8.61
CA LEU A 89 -0.30 0.36 9.45
C LEU A 89 0.75 -0.74 9.63
N GLY A 90 2.00 -0.32 9.75
CA GLY A 90 3.13 -1.17 10.15
C GLY A 90 3.85 -0.63 11.38
N ILE A 91 4.46 -1.52 12.15
CA ILE A 91 5.40 -1.18 13.22
C ILE A 91 6.66 -2.02 12.97
N LYS A 92 7.82 -1.36 12.96
CA LYS A 92 9.12 -2.03 12.91
C LYS A 92 9.44 -2.69 14.25
#